data_AF-A0A813J3G9-F1
#
_entry.id   AF-A0A813J3G9-F1
#
_cell.length_a   1.000
_cell.length_b   1.000
_cell.length_c   1.000
_cell.angle_alpha   90.00
_cell.angle_beta   90.00
_cell.angle_gamma   90.00
#
_symmetry.space_group_name_H-M   'P 1'
#
loop_
_entity.id
_entity.type
_entity.pdbx_description
1 polymer ?
#
loop_
_entity_poly.entity_id
_entity_poly.type
_entity_poly.pdbx_seq_one_letter_code
_entity_poly.pdbx_strand_id
1 'polypeptide(L)'
;SVGGSASSRSGAPRKSRQTSYEADKEDLLDQHLAYFLRHHPEVFGRHQILRKRPGVYELDGREIRVEWQYAADPGGQGCLVAVDGPLKQPFADYMQMGEQNAEYDNEGIGRGSALHSIPKDKRMSFHDQHKMYSRLEAMKVAKEQACVREEAADFVKEGREVPRELMTRYKKSLSQKLDPGGNRRQAAQRARSVEQSRTSVAPVAESGSGTRPWADPSAGASHARPSQPPQLQLQPPASLFGALNGMSPIPVMSVSGQQPL
;
A
#
# COMPACT_ATOMS: atom_id res chain seq x y z
N SER A 1 -18.66 49.57 1.78
CA SER A 1 -18.87 48.99 0.44
C SER A 1 -17.56 48.74 -0.25
N VAL A 2 -17.24 47.47 -0.50
CA VAL A 2 -16.25 47.05 -1.51
C VAL A 2 -16.73 45.71 -2.04
N GLY A 3 -17.24 45.72 -3.28
CA GLY A 3 -17.75 44.55 -3.98
C GLY A 3 -16.63 43.90 -4.79
N GLY A 4 -16.47 42.58 -4.62
CA GLY A 4 -15.56 41.76 -5.42
C GLY A 4 -16.33 40.95 -6.46
N SER A 5 -16.10 41.27 -7.73
CA SER A 5 -16.66 40.57 -8.91
C SER A 5 -16.17 39.13 -8.99
N ALA A 6 -17.09 38.16 -8.88
CA ALA A 6 -16.85 36.77 -9.21
C ALA A 6 -16.96 36.57 -10.73
N SER A 7 -15.83 36.38 -11.41
CA SER A 7 -15.79 35.94 -12.82
C SER A 7 -15.76 34.41 -12.89
N SER A 8 -16.94 33.81 -12.84
CA SER A 8 -17.16 32.39 -13.13
C SER A 8 -16.99 32.15 -14.64
N ARG A 9 -15.79 31.74 -15.05
CA ARG A 9 -15.53 31.22 -16.40
C ARG A 9 -16.07 29.80 -16.49
N SER A 10 -17.31 29.67 -16.93
CA SER A 10 -17.92 28.42 -17.40
C SER A 10 -17.27 27.99 -18.72
N GLY A 11 -16.09 27.37 -18.61
CA GLY A 11 -15.48 26.64 -19.73
C GLY A 11 -16.29 25.38 -20.01
N ALA A 12 -17.16 25.43 -21.03
CA ALA A 12 -17.84 24.24 -21.52
C ALA A 12 -16.78 23.20 -21.96
N PRO A 13 -16.85 21.94 -21.49
CA PRO A 13 -15.93 20.90 -21.91
C PRO A 13 -16.15 20.65 -23.40
N ARG A 14 -15.19 21.09 -24.22
CA ARG A 14 -15.16 20.73 -25.64
C ARG A 14 -14.99 19.21 -25.72
N LYS A 15 -16.08 18.50 -26.00
CA LYS A 15 -16.03 17.13 -26.52
C LYS A 15 -15.29 17.17 -27.85
N SER A 16 -13.95 17.16 -27.81
CA SER A 16 -13.16 16.80 -28.98
C SER A 16 -13.60 15.40 -29.35
N ARG A 17 -14.32 15.27 -30.46
CA ARG A 17 -14.58 13.98 -31.09
C ARG A 17 -13.21 13.34 -31.28
N GLN A 18 -12.89 12.30 -30.51
CA GLN A 18 -11.66 11.56 -30.69
C GLN A 18 -11.69 11.02 -32.12
N THR A 19 -10.81 11.58 -32.94
CA THR A 19 -10.43 11.02 -34.22
C THR A 19 -9.92 9.61 -33.95
N SER A 20 -10.27 8.68 -34.81
CA SER A 20 -9.80 7.29 -34.78
C SER A 20 -8.36 7.16 -34.29
N TYR A 21 -8.09 6.19 -33.42
CA TYR A 21 -6.73 5.87 -32.98
C TYR A 21 -5.82 5.59 -34.18
N GLU A 22 -4.70 6.31 -34.29
CA GLU A 22 -3.72 6.15 -35.37
C GLU A 22 -2.57 5.26 -34.89
N ALA A 23 -2.48 4.07 -35.47
CA ALA A 23 -1.46 3.08 -35.12
C ALA A 23 -0.12 3.38 -35.78
N ASP A 24 0.95 3.13 -35.05
CA ASP A 24 2.30 3.08 -35.60
C ASP A 24 2.51 1.78 -36.40
N LYS A 25 2.87 1.92 -37.66
CA LYS A 25 3.04 0.82 -38.61
C LYS A 25 4.31 0.00 -38.36
N GLU A 26 5.24 0.51 -37.56
CA GLU A 26 6.47 -0.20 -37.19
C GLU A 26 6.31 -1.04 -35.91
N ASP A 27 5.24 -0.82 -35.15
CA ASP A 27 4.97 -1.49 -33.88
C ASP A 27 3.81 -2.49 -34.00
N LEU A 28 4.13 -3.78 -34.00
CA LEU A 28 3.14 -4.85 -34.10
C LEU A 28 2.15 -4.85 -32.93
N LEU A 29 2.59 -4.49 -31.72
CA LEU A 29 1.69 -4.39 -30.56
C LEU A 29 0.67 -3.28 -30.76
N ASP A 30 1.12 -2.13 -31.25
CA ASP A 30 0.25 -0.98 -31.50
C ASP A 30 -0.75 -1.24 -32.63
N GLN A 31 -0.34 -2.00 -33.66
CA GLN A 31 -1.25 -2.47 -34.71
C GLN A 31 -2.34 -3.39 -34.17
N HIS A 32 -2.00 -4.35 -33.31
CA HIS A 32 -2.99 -5.22 -32.67
C HIS A 32 -3.91 -4.44 -31.74
N LEU A 33 -3.39 -3.47 -31.00
CA LEU A 33 -4.19 -2.58 -30.16
C LEU A 33 -5.18 -1.76 -31.00
N ALA A 34 -4.72 -1.14 -32.08
CA ALA A 34 -5.57 -0.39 -32.99
C ALA A 34 -6.63 -1.27 -33.66
N TYR A 35 -6.26 -2.49 -34.04
CA TYR A 35 -7.21 -3.48 -34.55
C TYR A 35 -8.30 -3.78 -33.51
N PHE A 36 -7.93 -4.03 -32.26
CA PHE A 36 -8.87 -4.25 -31.17
C PHE A 36 -9.83 -3.06 -30.99
N LEU A 37 -9.30 -1.84 -30.90
CA LEU A 37 -10.12 -0.63 -30.71
C LEU A 37 -11.06 -0.35 -31.89
N ARG A 38 -10.67 -0.71 -33.11
CA ARG A 38 -11.52 -0.61 -34.30
C ARG A 38 -12.71 -1.59 -34.26
N HIS A 39 -12.53 -2.76 -33.66
CA HIS A 39 -13.59 -3.77 -33.52
C HIS A 39 -14.45 -3.58 -32.27
N HIS A 40 -13.97 -2.79 -31.31
CA HIS A 40 -14.66 -2.46 -30.06
C HIS A 40 -14.87 -0.94 -29.90
N PRO A 41 -15.66 -0.29 -30.78
CA PRO A 41 -15.87 1.16 -30.74
C PRO A 41 -16.54 1.62 -29.43
N GLU A 42 -17.34 0.77 -28.79
CA GLU A 42 -17.97 1.02 -27.50
C GLU A 42 -16.95 1.13 -26.36
N VAL A 43 -15.83 0.41 -26.47
CA VAL A 43 -14.71 0.49 -25.53
C VAL A 43 -13.90 1.75 -25.82
N PHE A 44 -13.54 1.96 -27.08
CA PHE A 44 -12.76 3.14 -27.49
C PHE A 44 -13.47 4.47 -27.15
N GLY A 45 -14.80 4.52 -27.26
CA GLY A 45 -15.57 5.72 -26.91
C GLY A 45 -15.68 6.00 -25.40
N ARG A 46 -15.37 5.02 -24.54
CA ARG A 46 -15.39 5.16 -23.07
C ARG A 46 -14.03 5.56 -22.50
N HIS A 47 -12.96 5.19 -23.20
CA HIS A 47 -11.61 5.27 -22.66
C HIS A 47 -10.71 6.18 -23.50
N GLN A 48 -9.87 6.97 -22.83
CA GLN A 48 -8.84 7.76 -23.48
C GLN A 48 -7.53 6.98 -23.48
N ILE A 49 -7.09 6.51 -24.65
CA ILE A 49 -5.82 5.80 -24.83
C ILE A 49 -4.84 6.67 -25.60
N LEU A 50 -3.64 6.87 -25.06
CA LEU A 50 -2.54 7.60 -25.68
C LEU A 50 -1.25 6.77 -25.63
N ARG A 51 -0.62 6.53 -26.78
CA ARG A 51 0.70 5.86 -26.83
C ARG A 51 1.78 6.79 -26.30
N LYS A 52 2.57 6.32 -25.33
CA LYS A 52 3.75 7.05 -24.81
C LYS A 52 5.03 6.59 -25.49
N ARG A 53 5.21 5.27 -25.60
CA ARG A 53 6.36 4.59 -26.20
C ARG A 53 5.96 3.14 -26.55
N PRO A 54 6.74 2.39 -27.35
CA PRO A 54 6.41 1.02 -27.68
C PRO A 54 6.08 0.17 -26.43
N GLY A 55 4.91 -0.47 -26.44
CA GLY A 55 4.39 -1.28 -25.33
C GLY A 55 3.91 -0.52 -24.09
N VAL A 56 3.89 0.82 -24.07
CA VAL A 56 3.45 1.63 -22.91
C VAL A 56 2.45 2.71 -23.35
N TYR A 57 1.31 2.72 -22.67
CA TYR A 57 0.16 3.55 -23.00
C TYR A 57 -0.34 4.27 -21.75
N GLU A 58 -0.91 5.46 -21.94
CA GLU A 58 -1.70 6.15 -20.94
C GLU A 58 -3.17 5.85 -21.23
N LEU A 59 -3.84 5.16 -20.30
CA LEU A 59 -5.26 4.84 -20.32
C LEU A 59 -5.95 5.62 -19.20
N ASP A 60 -6.84 6.55 -19.54
CA ASP A 60 -7.61 7.37 -18.59
C ASP A 60 -6.74 8.07 -17.52
N GLY A 61 -5.56 8.54 -17.93
CA GLY A 61 -4.58 9.19 -17.04
C GLY A 61 -3.70 8.23 -16.23
N ARG A 62 -3.81 6.91 -16.45
CA ARG A 62 -2.99 5.88 -15.81
C ARG A 62 -2.03 5.26 -16.82
N GLU A 63 -0.75 5.15 -16.46
CA GLU A 63 0.23 4.45 -17.29
C GLU A 63 0.05 2.93 -17.16
N ILE A 64 -0.11 2.25 -18.30
CA ILE A 64 -0.20 0.80 -18.41
C ILE A 64 0.83 0.29 -19.42
N ARG A 65 1.29 -0.94 -19.22
CA ARG A 65 2.06 -1.70 -20.20
C ARG A 65 1.14 -2.65 -20.94
N VAL A 66 1.36 -2.83 -22.23
CA VAL A 66 0.64 -3.83 -23.04
C VAL A 66 1.66 -4.77 -23.63
N GLU A 67 1.42 -6.07 -23.46
CA GLU A 67 2.31 -7.15 -23.88
C GLU A 67 1.54 -8.17 -24.73
N TRP A 68 2.26 -8.88 -25.59
CA TRP A 68 1.70 -10.02 -26.34
C TRP A 68 2.05 -11.30 -25.60
N GLN A 69 1.03 -12.03 -25.14
CA GLN A 69 1.21 -13.34 -24.53
C GLN A 69 0.90 -14.41 -25.56
N TYR A 70 1.86 -15.29 -25.83
CA TYR A 70 1.66 -16.46 -26.68
C TYR A 70 0.81 -17.49 -25.93
N ALA A 71 -0.03 -18.22 -26.68
CA ALA A 71 -0.76 -19.36 -26.14
C ALA A 71 0.21 -20.44 -25.64
N ALA A 72 -0.18 -21.16 -24.58
CA ALA A 72 0.61 -22.27 -24.04
C ALA A 72 0.67 -23.46 -25.01
N ASP A 73 -0.40 -23.68 -25.76
CA ASP A 73 -0.50 -24.77 -26.72
C ASP A 73 0.13 -24.42 -28.07
N PRO A 74 0.94 -25.32 -28.68
CA PRO A 74 1.49 -25.12 -30.01
C PRO A 74 0.38 -24.89 -31.05
N GLY A 75 0.40 -23.72 -31.71
CA GLY A 75 -0.61 -23.32 -32.69
C GLY A 75 -1.77 -22.51 -32.12
N GLY A 76 -1.82 -22.28 -30.80
CA GLY A 76 -2.77 -21.36 -30.20
C GLY A 76 -2.48 -19.90 -30.59
N GLN A 77 -3.54 -19.09 -30.65
CA GLN A 77 -3.42 -17.66 -30.91
C GLN A 77 -2.99 -16.94 -29.63
N GLY A 78 -1.99 -16.06 -29.73
CA GLY A 78 -1.65 -15.17 -28.63
C GLY A 78 -2.71 -14.09 -28.41
N CYS A 79 -2.63 -13.41 -27.27
CA CYS A 79 -3.54 -12.33 -26.92
C CYS A 79 -2.79 -11.12 -26.35
N LEU A 80 -3.45 -9.95 -26.42
CA LEU A 80 -2.98 -8.76 -25.74
C LEU A 80 -3.26 -8.86 -24.25
N VAL A 81 -2.28 -8.51 -23.43
CA VAL A 81 -2.36 -8.48 -21.97
C VAL A 81 -2.01 -7.09 -21.48
N ALA A 82 -2.87 -6.51 -20.65
CA ALA A 82 -2.61 -5.29 -19.92
C ALA A 82 -1.84 -5.61 -18.64
N VAL A 83 -0.76 -4.87 -18.39
CA VAL A 83 0.07 -4.96 -17.19
C VAL A 83 0.06 -3.60 -16.49
N ASP A 84 -0.50 -3.57 -15.29
CA ASP A 84 -0.76 -2.36 -14.52
C ASP A 84 -0.29 -2.56 -13.06
N GLY A 85 0.99 -2.27 -12.84
CA GLY A 85 1.67 -2.58 -11.59
C GLY A 85 1.75 -4.11 -11.37
N PRO A 86 1.22 -4.65 -10.25
CA PRO A 86 1.19 -6.09 -10.03
C PRO A 86 0.05 -6.78 -10.81
N LEU A 87 -0.90 -6.04 -11.37
CA LEU A 87 -2.03 -6.62 -12.09
C LEU A 87 -1.63 -6.98 -13.52
N LYS A 88 -1.93 -8.21 -13.94
CA LYS A 88 -1.87 -8.70 -15.31
C LYS A 88 -3.23 -9.25 -15.69
N GLN A 89 -3.76 -8.85 -16.84
CA GLN A 89 -5.09 -9.26 -17.25
C GLN A 89 -5.22 -9.22 -18.78
N PRO A 90 -6.00 -10.12 -19.40
CA PRO A 90 -6.34 -9.99 -20.82
C PRO A 90 -6.86 -8.59 -21.13
N PHE A 91 -6.32 -7.97 -22.18
CA PHE A 91 -6.58 -6.56 -22.49
C PHE A 91 -8.08 -6.29 -22.66
N ALA A 92 -8.81 -7.21 -23.28
CA ALA A 92 -10.26 -7.09 -23.48
C ALA A 92 -11.04 -6.99 -22.16
N ASP A 93 -10.66 -7.77 -21.14
CA ASP A 93 -11.31 -7.78 -19.84
C ASP A 93 -10.93 -6.52 -19.04
N TYR A 94 -9.66 -6.10 -19.15
CA TYR A 94 -9.15 -4.92 -18.47
C TYR A 94 -9.91 -3.67 -18.92
N MET A 95 -10.14 -3.54 -20.22
CA MET A 95 -10.95 -2.47 -20.81
C MET A 95 -12.44 -2.53 -20.45
N GLN A 96 -12.94 -3.68 -19.99
CA GLN A 96 -14.32 -3.82 -19.51
C GLN A 96 -14.44 -3.60 -18.00
N MET A 97 -13.34 -3.30 -17.32
CA MET A 97 -13.26 -3.18 -15.85
C MET A 97 -13.71 -4.48 -15.14
N GLY A 98 -13.56 -5.63 -15.79
CA GLY A 98 -13.80 -6.93 -15.17
C GLY A 98 -12.61 -7.36 -14.30
N GLU A 99 -12.86 -8.10 -13.22
CA GLU A 99 -11.79 -8.61 -12.33
C GLU A 99 -11.65 -10.14 -12.37
N GLN A 100 -12.46 -10.83 -13.18
CA GLN A 100 -12.57 -12.30 -13.14
C GLN A 100 -11.29 -13.01 -13.59
N ASN A 101 -10.55 -12.41 -14.53
CA ASN A 101 -9.31 -12.94 -15.09
C ASN A 101 -8.07 -12.14 -14.67
N ALA A 102 -8.16 -11.45 -13.53
CA ALA A 102 -7.07 -10.68 -12.97
C ALA A 102 -6.03 -11.59 -12.32
N GLU A 103 -4.83 -11.65 -12.88
CA GLU A 103 -3.67 -12.30 -12.27
C GLU A 103 -2.82 -11.25 -11.57
N TYR A 104 -2.56 -11.44 -10.28
CA TYR A 104 -1.68 -10.56 -9.52
C TYR A 104 -0.30 -11.18 -9.42
N ASP A 105 0.67 -10.54 -10.07
CA ASP A 105 2.09 -10.82 -9.91
C ASP A 105 2.54 -10.41 -8.51
N ASN A 106 2.51 -11.38 -7.61
CA ASN A 106 2.96 -11.22 -6.23
C ASN A 106 4.49 -11.25 -6.11
N GLU A 107 5.21 -11.54 -7.21
CA GLU A 107 6.66 -11.67 -7.15
C GLU A 107 7.34 -10.34 -6.82
N GLY A 108 6.77 -9.21 -7.26
CA GLY A 108 7.30 -7.88 -6.92
C GLY A 108 7.17 -7.53 -5.43
N ILE A 109 6.05 -7.93 -4.81
CA ILE A 109 5.76 -7.63 -3.40
C ILE A 109 6.58 -8.57 -2.48
N GLY A 110 6.73 -9.83 -2.87
CA GLY A 110 7.48 -10.83 -2.10
C GLY A 110 8.99 -10.69 -2.20
N ARG A 111 9.55 -10.26 -3.35
CA ARG A 111 11.00 -10.11 -3.53
C ARG A 111 11.57 -8.90 -2.76
N GLY A 112 10.74 -7.89 -2.49
CA GLY A 112 11.19 -6.64 -1.86
C GLY A 112 11.34 -6.69 -0.34
N SER A 113 10.62 -7.58 0.36
CA SER A 113 10.68 -7.66 1.83
C SER A 113 10.98 -9.08 2.30
N ALA A 114 12.10 -9.23 3.03
CA ALA A 114 12.52 -10.51 3.60
C ALA A 114 11.46 -11.09 4.55
N LEU A 115 10.60 -10.23 5.12
CA LEU A 115 9.55 -10.61 6.05
C LEU A 115 8.54 -11.63 5.49
N HIS A 116 8.25 -11.57 4.18
CA HIS A 116 7.29 -12.47 3.54
C HIS A 116 7.85 -13.88 3.34
N SER A 117 9.17 -14.01 3.25
CA SER A 117 9.86 -15.29 3.08
C SER A 117 9.93 -16.13 4.38
N ILE A 118 9.67 -15.52 5.53
CA ILE A 118 9.81 -16.16 6.84
C ILE A 118 8.47 -16.77 7.28
N PRO A 119 8.44 -18.07 7.66
CA PRO A 119 7.26 -18.70 8.26
C PRO A 119 6.78 -17.96 9.51
N LYS A 120 5.45 -17.88 9.72
CA LYS A 120 4.83 -17.09 10.82
C LYS A 120 5.46 -17.39 12.18
N ASP A 121 5.77 -18.67 12.43
CA ASP A 121 6.30 -19.18 13.71
C ASP A 121 7.74 -18.69 13.99
N LYS A 122 8.49 -18.34 12.92
CA LYS A 122 9.84 -17.80 12.99
C LYS A 122 9.88 -16.26 12.93
N ARG A 123 8.74 -15.60 12.71
CA ARG A 123 8.68 -14.13 12.67
C ARG A 123 8.84 -13.58 14.07
N MET A 124 9.66 -12.54 14.18
CA MET A 124 9.85 -11.85 15.46
C MET A 124 8.55 -11.19 15.94
N SER A 125 8.12 -11.56 17.14
CA SER A 125 6.96 -11.01 17.83
C SER A 125 7.37 -9.98 18.89
N PHE A 126 6.57 -8.94 19.05
CA PHE A 126 6.73 -7.95 20.11
C PHE A 126 5.60 -8.15 21.13
N HIS A 127 5.98 -8.33 22.40
CA HIS A 127 5.05 -8.61 23.49
C HIS A 127 4.51 -7.29 24.07
N ASP A 128 3.73 -6.57 23.27
CA ASP A 128 3.31 -5.18 23.58
C ASP A 128 1.84 -5.05 24.01
N GLN A 129 1.19 -6.15 24.40
CA GLN A 129 -0.27 -6.22 24.59
C GLN A 129 -0.80 -5.41 25.79
N HIS A 130 0.06 -4.99 26.72
CA HIS A 130 -0.36 -4.31 27.96
C HIS A 130 0.05 -2.84 28.04
N LYS A 131 0.63 -2.26 26.99
CA LYS A 131 1.04 -0.86 27.00
C LYS A 131 0.01 0.01 26.28
N MET A 132 -0.50 0.98 27.02
CA MET A 132 -1.42 1.99 26.52
C MET A 132 -0.60 3.12 25.88
N TYR A 133 -0.43 3.08 24.57
CA TYR A 133 0.20 4.16 23.81
C TYR A 133 -0.85 5.15 23.32
N SER A 134 -0.51 6.44 23.31
CA SER A 134 -1.25 7.41 22.50
C SER A 134 -1.13 7.08 21.00
N ARG A 135 -2.02 7.63 20.17
CA ARG A 135 -2.00 7.40 18.71
C ARG A 135 -0.64 7.70 18.08
N LEU A 136 -0.02 8.83 18.46
CA LEU A 136 1.28 9.24 17.91
C LEU A 136 2.41 8.32 18.37
N GLU A 137 2.37 7.87 19.63
CA GLU A 137 3.33 6.90 20.16
C GLU A 137 3.18 5.54 19.48
N ALA A 138 1.95 5.06 19.30
CA ALA A 138 1.65 3.82 18.60
C ALA A 138 2.19 3.84 17.16
N MET A 139 2.07 4.96 16.44
CA MET A 139 2.67 5.12 15.11
C MET A 139 4.20 5.01 15.13
N LYS A 140 4.86 5.59 16.15
CA LYS A 140 6.32 5.48 16.32
C LYS A 140 6.73 4.04 16.65
N VAL A 141 6.01 3.38 17.56
CA VAL A 141 6.21 1.98 17.93
C VAL A 141 6.08 1.08 16.71
N ALA A 142 4.99 1.23 15.95
CA ALA A 142 4.74 0.45 14.74
C ALA A 142 5.87 0.63 13.71
N LYS A 143 6.33 1.87 13.47
CA LYS A 143 7.44 2.15 12.55
C LYS A 143 8.73 1.45 13.00
N GLU A 144 9.09 1.54 14.28
CA GLU A 144 10.28 0.85 14.80
C GLU A 144 10.16 -0.66 14.74
N GLN A 145 9.00 -1.21 15.14
CA GLN A 145 8.76 -2.65 15.07
C GLN A 145 8.85 -3.18 13.64
N ALA A 146 8.38 -2.42 12.65
CA ALA A 146 8.51 -2.76 11.24
C ALA A 146 9.98 -2.78 10.80
N CYS A 147 10.76 -1.74 11.11
CA CYS A 147 12.20 -1.71 10.79
C CYS A 147 12.96 -2.87 11.42
N VAL A 148 12.71 -3.15 12.69
CA VAL A 148 13.41 -4.20 13.44
C VAL A 148 13.01 -5.59 12.93
N ARG A 149 11.74 -5.78 12.54
CA ARG A 149 11.27 -7.01 11.87
C ARG A 149 11.96 -7.25 10.53
N GLU A 150 12.18 -6.21 9.73
CA GLU A 150 12.88 -6.34 8.44
C GLU A 150 14.35 -6.71 8.66
N GLU A 151 15.05 -6.03 9.59
CA GLU A 151 16.46 -6.34 9.89
C GLU A 151 16.63 -7.78 10.43
N ALA A 152 15.75 -8.22 11.33
CA ALA A 152 15.76 -9.61 11.80
C ALA A 152 15.43 -10.60 10.67
N ALA A 153 14.58 -10.19 9.73
CA ALA A 153 14.21 -11.03 8.61
C ALA A 153 15.40 -11.26 7.66
N ASP A 154 16.25 -10.25 7.46
CA ASP A 154 17.48 -10.37 6.68
C ASP A 154 18.44 -11.42 7.28
N PHE A 155 18.63 -11.42 8.61
CA PHE A 155 19.46 -12.44 9.27
C PHE A 155 18.92 -13.85 9.05
N VAL A 156 17.62 -14.07 9.24
CA VAL A 156 17.00 -15.39 9.06
C VAL A 156 17.07 -15.84 7.60
N LYS A 157 16.86 -14.92 6.65
CA LYS A 157 16.96 -15.19 5.20
C LYS A 157 18.37 -15.65 4.80
N GLU A 158 19.40 -15.11 5.44
CA GLU A 158 20.79 -15.51 5.24
C GLU A 158 21.20 -16.76 6.04
N GLY A 159 20.29 -17.36 6.81
CA GLY A 159 20.57 -18.51 7.66
C GLY A 159 21.36 -18.18 8.92
N ARG A 160 21.44 -16.91 9.31
CA ARG A 160 22.08 -16.44 10.54
C ARG A 160 21.07 -16.35 11.68
N GLU A 161 21.52 -16.59 12.91
CA GLU A 161 20.69 -16.34 14.09
C GLU A 161 20.51 -14.83 14.32
N VAL A 162 19.32 -14.42 14.75
CA VAL A 162 19.01 -13.01 15.02
C VAL A 162 19.82 -12.53 16.24
N PRO A 163 20.69 -11.52 16.12
CA PRO A 163 21.51 -11.04 17.23
C PRO A 163 20.67 -10.56 18.41
N ARG A 164 21.05 -10.93 19.64
CA ARG A 164 20.33 -10.48 20.86
C ARG A 164 20.42 -8.97 21.05
N GLU A 165 21.47 -8.34 20.55
CA GLU A 165 21.71 -6.91 20.61
C GLU A 165 20.67 -6.10 19.82
N LEU A 166 20.03 -6.72 18.81
CA LEU A 166 19.00 -6.09 17.99
C LEU A 166 17.80 -5.66 18.85
N MET A 167 17.37 -6.52 19.78
CA MET A 167 16.29 -6.20 20.72
C MET A 167 16.70 -5.16 21.76
N THR A 168 17.97 -5.13 22.15
CA THR A 168 18.50 -4.09 23.05
C THR A 168 18.51 -2.72 22.37
N ARG A 169 18.94 -2.66 21.10
CA ARG A 169 18.90 -1.46 20.27
C ARG A 169 17.47 -0.97 20.05
N TYR A 170 16.54 -1.88 19.76
CA TYR A 170 15.11 -1.58 19.65
C TYR A 170 14.57 -0.92 20.92
N LYS A 171 14.75 -1.56 22.09
CA LYS A 171 14.25 -1.02 23.37
C LYS A 171 14.81 0.38 23.66
N LYS A 172 16.08 0.62 23.33
CA LYS A 172 16.76 1.92 23.50
C LYS A 172 16.26 2.98 22.52
N SER A 173 16.13 2.65 21.23
CA SER A 173 15.59 3.56 20.21
C SER A 173 14.15 3.93 20.54
N LEU A 174 13.35 2.95 20.95
CA LEU A 174 11.96 3.17 21.29
C LEU A 174 11.79 4.06 22.52
N SER A 175 12.54 3.81 23.61
CA SER A 175 12.49 4.67 24.79
C SER A 175 12.87 6.11 24.47
N GLN A 176 13.89 6.31 23.61
CA GLN A 176 14.30 7.62 23.14
C GLN A 176 13.23 8.32 22.28
N LYS A 177 12.46 7.58 21.46
CA LYS A 177 11.41 8.15 20.60
C LYS A 177 10.10 8.44 21.33
N LEU A 178 9.81 7.67 22.37
CA LEU A 178 8.62 7.82 23.21
C LEU A 178 8.78 8.92 24.25
N ASP A 179 9.98 9.08 24.82
CA ASP A 179 10.28 10.13 25.80
C ASP A 179 11.27 11.19 25.27
N PRO A 180 10.86 12.03 24.31
CA PRO A 180 11.70 13.13 23.83
C PRO A 180 11.99 14.17 24.94
N GLY A 181 11.17 14.21 26.00
CA GLY A 181 11.30 15.14 27.11
C GLY A 181 12.33 14.70 28.17
N GLY A 182 12.49 13.39 28.38
CA GLY A 182 13.41 12.82 29.36
C GLY A 182 14.87 13.13 29.06
N ASN A 183 15.28 13.04 27.80
CA ASN A 183 16.65 13.39 27.40
C ASN A 183 16.94 14.89 27.57
N ARG A 184 15.95 15.75 27.31
CA ARG A 184 16.11 17.20 27.51
C ARG A 184 16.25 17.55 28.99
N ARG A 185 15.53 16.85 29.88
CA ARG A 185 15.65 17.00 31.33
C ARG A 185 16.97 16.47 31.87
N GLN A 186 17.45 15.32 31.39
CA GLN A 186 18.75 14.77 31.81
C GLN A 186 19.93 15.62 31.32
N ALA A 187 19.87 16.15 30.10
CA ALA A 187 20.89 17.08 29.60
C ALA A 187 20.92 18.39 30.42
N ALA A 188 19.74 18.93 30.76
CA ALA A 188 19.64 20.11 31.64
C ALA A 188 20.14 19.83 33.07
N GLN A 189 19.89 18.64 33.62
CA GLN A 189 20.42 18.24 34.93
C GLN A 189 21.94 18.07 34.90
N ARG A 190 22.51 17.44 33.88
CA ARG A 190 23.97 17.34 33.71
C ARG A 190 24.64 18.72 33.59
N ALA A 191 24.04 19.65 32.86
CA ALA A 191 24.54 21.02 32.78
C ALA A 191 24.54 21.72 34.16
N ARG A 192 23.50 21.52 34.98
CA ARG A 192 23.43 22.10 36.34
C ARG A 192 24.47 21.52 37.31
N SER A 193 24.79 20.22 37.22
CA SER A 193 25.81 19.62 38.08
C SER A 193 27.23 20.11 37.78
N VAL A 194 27.52 20.50 36.54
CA VAL A 194 28.82 21.10 36.17
C VAL A 194 28.95 22.51 36.72
N GLU A 195 27.88 23.30 36.73
CA GLU A 195 27.89 24.68 37.27
C GLU A 195 28.05 24.69 38.81
N GLN A 196 27.40 23.77 39.53
CA GLN A 196 27.49 23.69 41.00
C GLN A 196 28.87 23.29 41.54
N SER A 197 29.76 22.78 40.68
CA SER A 197 31.13 22.45 41.08
C SER A 197 32.06 23.69 41.11
N ARG A 198 31.59 24.88 40.68
CA ARG A 198 32.41 26.09 40.56
C ARG A 198 32.13 27.18 41.60
N THR A 199 31.10 27.05 42.43
CA THR A 199 30.74 28.05 43.45
C THR A 199 30.62 27.42 44.83
N SER A 200 31.77 27.10 45.45
CA SER A 200 31.86 26.90 46.89
C SER A 200 32.61 28.07 47.53
N VAL A 201 31.92 29.19 47.70
CA VAL A 201 32.26 30.19 48.72
C VAL A 201 30.99 30.45 49.52
N ALA A 202 31.05 30.15 50.81
CA ALA A 202 29.95 30.16 51.77
C ALA A 202 29.27 31.54 51.91
N PRO A 203 27.99 31.56 52.30
CA PRO A 203 27.67 32.27 53.53
C PRO A 203 26.64 31.60 54.44
N VAL A 204 26.57 32.21 55.62
CA VAL A 204 25.96 31.85 56.90
C VAL A 204 24.42 31.82 56.90
N ALA A 205 23.92 31.05 57.87
CA ALA A 205 22.54 30.73 58.25
C ALA A 205 21.53 31.89 58.32
N GLU A 206 20.26 31.56 58.05
CA GLU A 206 19.14 32.06 58.87
C GLU A 206 17.94 31.10 58.87
N SER A 207 17.42 30.87 60.08
CA SER A 207 16.28 30.01 60.42
C SER A 207 14.95 30.62 60.00
N GLY A 208 14.04 29.78 59.48
CA GLY A 208 12.65 30.17 59.23
C GLY A 208 11.72 28.98 59.28
N SER A 209 11.07 28.78 60.43
CA SER A 209 9.99 27.83 60.69
C SER A 209 8.73 28.21 59.90
N GLY A 210 8.13 27.24 59.18
CA GLY A 210 6.87 27.44 58.45
C GLY A 210 6.12 26.14 58.22
N THR A 211 5.42 25.68 59.26
CA THR A 211 4.40 24.63 59.25
C THR A 211 3.19 25.08 58.42
N ARG A 212 2.65 24.24 57.50
CA ARG A 212 1.21 24.12 57.15
C ARG A 212 0.95 23.16 55.95
N PRO A 213 -0.30 22.70 55.70
CA PRO A 213 -0.70 21.32 55.96
C PRO A 213 -1.19 20.56 54.71
N TRP A 214 -1.51 19.28 54.92
CA TRP A 214 -2.27 18.42 54.01
C TRP A 214 -3.55 19.07 53.46
N ALA A 215 -3.78 18.91 52.16
CA ALA A 215 -5.10 18.98 51.55
C ALA A 215 -5.17 17.96 50.41
N ASP A 216 -5.94 16.91 50.69
CA ASP A 216 -6.46 15.92 49.77
C ASP A 216 -7.67 16.54 49.02
N PRO A 217 -7.85 16.23 47.72
CA PRO A 217 -9.22 16.01 47.28
C PRO A 217 -9.34 14.71 46.49
N SER A 218 -9.96 13.74 47.16
CA SER A 218 -10.81 12.72 46.57
C SER A 218 -11.94 13.38 45.76
N ALA A 219 -11.99 13.12 44.45
CA ALA A 219 -13.17 13.34 43.64
C ALA A 219 -13.24 12.26 42.55
N GLY A 220 -14.25 11.40 42.68
CA GLY A 220 -14.52 10.29 41.79
C GLY A 220 -14.81 10.72 40.36
N ALA A 221 -14.26 9.96 39.42
CA ALA A 221 -14.69 9.97 38.03
C ALA A 221 -14.95 8.53 37.59
N SER A 222 -16.22 8.14 37.70
CA SER A 222 -16.79 6.93 37.11
C SER A 222 -16.52 6.93 35.61
N HIS A 223 -15.48 6.23 35.15
CA HIS A 223 -15.22 6.05 33.73
C HIS A 223 -15.99 4.85 33.20
N ALA A 224 -16.80 5.16 32.20
CA ALA A 224 -17.71 4.28 31.51
C ALA A 224 -17.00 3.05 30.93
N ARG A 225 -17.72 1.94 31.02
CA ARG A 225 -17.43 0.64 30.41
C ARG A 225 -17.34 0.83 28.88
N PRO A 226 -16.24 0.43 28.22
CA PRO A 226 -16.14 0.52 26.77
C PRO A 226 -17.14 -0.44 26.13
N SER A 227 -18.01 0.11 25.28
CA SER A 227 -18.96 -0.60 24.44
C SER A 227 -18.22 -1.62 23.57
N GLN A 228 -18.64 -2.88 23.63
CA GLN A 228 -18.20 -3.92 22.70
C GLN A 228 -18.47 -3.48 21.26
N PRO A 229 -17.51 -3.65 20.32
CA PRO A 229 -17.80 -3.51 18.91
C PRO A 229 -18.78 -4.61 18.48
N PRO A 230 -19.72 -4.30 17.56
CA PRO A 230 -20.66 -5.29 17.05
C PRO A 230 -19.87 -6.43 16.41
N GLN A 231 -20.08 -7.65 16.89
CA GLN A 231 -19.58 -8.83 16.19
C GLN A 231 -20.27 -8.89 14.82
N LEU A 232 -19.50 -8.62 13.77
CA LEU A 232 -19.87 -8.95 12.41
C LEU A 232 -19.92 -10.48 12.33
N GLN A 233 -21.11 -11.02 12.54
CA GLN A 233 -21.43 -12.41 12.31
C GLN A 233 -21.21 -12.68 10.82
N LEU A 234 -20.07 -13.29 10.49
CA LEU A 234 -19.77 -13.80 9.15
C LEU A 234 -20.89 -14.80 8.79
N GLN A 235 -21.79 -14.38 7.91
CA GLN A 235 -22.67 -15.32 7.23
C GLN A 235 -21.82 -16.13 6.24
N PRO A 236 -21.97 -17.46 6.20
CA PRO A 236 -21.31 -18.27 5.17
C PRO A 236 -21.84 -17.86 3.79
N PRO A 237 -20.99 -17.83 2.75
CA PRO A 237 -21.44 -17.52 1.41
C PRO A 237 -22.47 -18.54 0.96
N ALA A 238 -23.64 -18.05 0.55
CA ALA A 238 -24.66 -18.86 -0.09
C ALA A 238 -24.06 -19.50 -1.33
N SER A 239 -24.08 -20.83 -1.38
CA SER A 239 -23.70 -21.64 -2.53
C SER A 239 -24.62 -21.31 -3.71
N LEU A 240 -24.20 -20.37 -4.55
CA LEU A 240 -24.86 -20.03 -5.81
C LEU A 240 -24.40 -21.01 -6.90
N PHE A 241 -24.71 -22.30 -6.73
CA PHE A 241 -24.66 -23.26 -7.84
C PHE A 241 -25.92 -23.09 -8.68
N GLY A 242 -25.88 -22.10 -9.57
CA GLY A 242 -26.94 -21.77 -10.51
C GLY A 242 -26.43 -21.78 -11.95
N ALA A 243 -26.61 -22.92 -12.61
CA ALA A 243 -26.77 -23.14 -14.04
C ALA A 243 -26.28 -22.04 -15.02
N LEU A 244 -25.22 -22.34 -15.77
CA LEU A 244 -25.05 -21.83 -17.14
C LEU A 244 -25.20 -22.99 -18.12
N ASN A 245 -26.46 -23.15 -18.52
CA ASN A 245 -26.85 -23.77 -19.78
C ASN A 245 -26.31 -22.94 -20.95
N GLY A 246 -25.80 -23.64 -21.97
CA GLY A 246 -26.00 -23.23 -23.37
C GLY A 246 -24.98 -22.28 -23.98
N MET A 247 -23.74 -22.72 -24.19
CA MET A 247 -22.93 -22.23 -25.31
C MET A 247 -23.02 -23.24 -26.45
N SER A 248 -23.63 -22.80 -27.55
CA SER A 248 -23.68 -23.56 -28.81
C SER A 248 -22.27 -23.68 -29.40
N PRO A 249 -21.90 -24.84 -29.96
CA PRO A 249 -20.60 -25.03 -30.59
C PRO A 249 -20.47 -24.17 -31.85
N ILE A 250 -19.33 -23.49 -31.98
CA ILE A 250 -18.93 -22.77 -33.19
C ILE A 250 -18.65 -23.80 -34.29
N PRO A 251 -19.23 -23.67 -35.50
CA PRO A 251 -18.96 -24.58 -36.60
C PRO A 251 -17.51 -24.45 -37.07
N VAL A 252 -16.76 -25.54 -36.93
CA VAL A 252 -15.41 -25.70 -37.51
C VAL A 252 -15.59 -25.84 -39.02
N MET A 253 -15.18 -24.84 -39.80
CA MET A 253 -15.10 -25.00 -41.25
C MET A 253 -13.91 -25.89 -41.58
N SER A 254 -14.19 -27.15 -41.90
CA SER A 254 -13.23 -28.11 -42.45
C SER A 254 -12.71 -27.57 -43.79
N VAL A 255 -11.45 -27.17 -43.84
CA VAL A 255 -10.73 -26.91 -45.09
C VAL A 255 -10.36 -28.27 -45.66
N SER A 256 -11.16 -28.75 -46.63
CA SER A 256 -10.83 -29.92 -47.42
C SER A 256 -9.59 -29.62 -48.26
N GLY A 257 -8.46 -30.18 -47.83
CA GLY A 257 -7.21 -30.19 -48.58
C GLY A 257 -7.36 -30.97 -49.89
N GLN A 258 -7.15 -30.26 -50.99
CA GLN A 258 -7.02 -30.77 -52.34
C GLN A 258 -5.62 -31.43 -52.47
N GLN A 259 -5.57 -32.74 -52.69
CA GLN A 259 -4.32 -33.44 -53.01
C GLN A 259 -3.89 -33.12 -54.45
N PRO A 260 -2.60 -32.88 -54.71
CA PRO A 260 -2.04 -32.93 -56.06
C PRO A 260 -1.76 -34.38 -56.49
N LEU A 261 -2.01 -34.62 -57.78
CA LEU A 261 -1.71 -35.86 -58.53
C LEU A 261 -0.20 -36.10 -58.67
#